data_AF-A0A1H5KCP1-F1
#
_entry.id   AF-A0A1H5KCP1-F1
#
_cell.length_a   1.000
_cell.length_b   1.000
_cell.length_c   1.000
_cell.angle_alpha   90.00
_cell.angle_beta   90.00
_cell.angle_gamma   90.00
#
_symmetry.space_group_name_H-M   'P 1'
#
loop_
_entity.id
_entity.type
_entity.pdbx_description
1 polymer ?
#
loop_
_entity_poly.entity_id
_entity_poly.type
_entity_poly.pdbx_seq_one_letter_code
_entity_poly.pdbx_strand_id
1 'polypeptide(L)'
;MNPFPTPYPTLLGDDPALQTALSTAVSEALTEYPGLAHPFRTAISFVAVDQMPDGLGFRHAGLHYGDSYFTASLAKIGALYAAYELRRSVNAVAREVTTPQKLFTRLRSEFDGVIDASVPAIAHAPGLTRAQRLPKYEQIFATTPAAGALACSFQPGFQDKLNKMIIKGTNETAAAVIQALGYSWINGALKAGGFFFPPAATGIWLAGTFTGSLPPVLIPSVNDGKVAQASTCFDMANLYAHIIRRTLVDPDSSNFMHALLATSAGGGDDISFLDFARRPVLPPRDFGVVESKVGYAPLKTGIKVVSEAAVVESLGTGQQFVVVFQNSLDDNANSLPALGYIVDRTIKLSHPAPTGHLPPTTPSAVIQALAAMGVDFSVSETNLREWLTNPDFTPYPAIAQALLAWGRGFKAPVFLDVIVWNYEHTPGVSSPRSVADVKPDILKAAVLEASNERYGTQATAVEQLFTA
;
A
#
# COMPACT_ATOMS: atom_id res chain seq x y z
N MET A 1 -23.70 23.95 10.80
CA MET A 1 -22.31 23.46 10.73
C MET A 1 -22.11 22.71 9.40
N ASN A 2 -20.93 22.73 8.78
CA ASN A 2 -20.64 21.84 7.64
C ASN A 2 -20.20 20.47 8.19
N PRO A 3 -20.94 19.36 7.94
CA PRO A 3 -20.58 18.04 8.46
C PRO A 3 -19.47 17.35 7.68
N PHE A 4 -19.08 17.87 6.51
CA PHE A 4 -18.09 17.24 5.66
C PHE A 4 -16.65 17.54 6.10
N PRO A 5 -15.68 16.67 5.79
CA PRO A 5 -14.27 16.95 6.01
C PRO A 5 -13.78 18.14 5.17
N THR A 6 -12.68 18.73 5.62
CA THR A 6 -11.86 19.57 4.76
C THR A 6 -11.12 18.65 3.77
N PRO A 7 -10.92 19.04 2.50
CA PRO A 7 -10.23 18.20 1.54
C PRO A 7 -8.88 17.75 2.05
N TYR A 8 -8.61 16.45 1.94
CA TYR A 8 -7.29 15.91 2.22
C TYR A 8 -6.35 16.27 1.05
N PRO A 9 -5.09 16.66 1.33
CA PRO A 9 -4.12 16.89 0.26
C PRO A 9 -3.83 15.56 -0.44
N THR A 10 -3.61 15.57 -1.75
CA THR A 10 -3.09 14.38 -2.42
C THR A 10 -1.75 13.99 -1.80
N LEU A 11 -1.62 12.71 -1.46
CA LEU A 11 -0.35 12.13 -1.02
C LEU A 11 0.39 11.44 -2.14
N LEU A 12 -0.12 11.48 -3.38
CA LEU A 12 0.50 10.85 -4.53
C LEU A 12 1.21 11.90 -5.38
N GLY A 13 2.50 11.69 -5.63
CA GLY A 13 3.30 12.49 -6.55
C GLY A 13 3.87 11.63 -7.67
N ASP A 14 3.74 12.10 -8.91
CA ASP A 14 4.26 11.39 -10.08
C ASP A 14 5.78 11.14 -9.94
N ASP A 15 6.20 9.90 -10.16
CA ASP A 15 7.61 9.50 -10.14
C ASP A 15 8.02 8.86 -11.47
N PRO A 16 8.85 9.54 -12.29
CA PRO A 16 9.26 9.03 -13.60
C PRO A 16 10.01 7.68 -13.56
N ALA A 17 10.74 7.40 -12.48
CA ALA A 17 11.50 6.15 -12.37
C ALA A 17 10.56 4.96 -12.08
N LEU A 18 9.62 5.13 -11.14
CA LEU A 18 8.56 4.17 -10.85
C LEU A 18 7.65 3.98 -12.07
N GLN A 19 7.37 5.05 -12.82
CA GLN A 19 6.61 4.97 -14.07
C GLN A 19 7.35 4.16 -15.14
N THR A 20 8.66 4.38 -15.28
CA THR A 20 9.50 3.58 -16.20
C THR A 20 9.48 2.11 -15.80
N ALA A 21 9.63 1.80 -14.51
CA ALA A 21 9.55 0.44 -13.98
C ALA A 21 8.21 -0.24 -14.29
N LEU A 22 7.09 0.43 -14.05
CA LEU A 22 5.75 -0.07 -14.36
C LEU A 22 5.56 -0.31 -15.86
N SER A 23 5.96 0.66 -16.69
CA SER A 23 5.83 0.56 -18.15
C SER A 23 6.69 -0.58 -18.73
N THR A 24 7.91 -0.77 -18.23
CA THR A 24 8.75 -1.92 -18.62
C THR A 24 8.11 -3.23 -18.21
N ALA A 25 7.64 -3.35 -16.97
CA ALA A 25 6.97 -4.57 -16.48
C ALA A 25 5.74 -4.94 -17.31
N VAL A 26 4.93 -3.96 -17.71
CA VAL A 26 3.78 -4.17 -18.59
C VAL A 26 4.21 -4.61 -20.00
N SER A 27 5.25 -3.98 -20.56
CA SER A 27 5.77 -4.37 -21.88
C SER A 27 6.31 -5.80 -21.89
N GLU A 28 7.04 -6.20 -20.84
CA GLU A 28 7.53 -7.57 -20.67
C GLU A 28 6.36 -8.56 -20.50
N ALA A 29 5.36 -8.22 -19.68
CA ALA A 29 4.17 -9.06 -19.49
C ALA A 29 3.37 -9.28 -20.78
N LEU A 30 3.22 -8.26 -21.63
CA LEU A 30 2.56 -8.39 -22.93
C LEU A 30 3.31 -9.36 -23.88
N THR A 31 4.62 -9.53 -23.67
CA THR A 31 5.43 -10.51 -24.43
C THR A 31 5.29 -11.91 -23.84
N GLU A 32 5.27 -12.03 -22.51
CA GLU A 32 5.20 -13.32 -21.79
C GLU A 32 3.81 -13.95 -21.82
N TYR A 33 2.75 -13.13 -21.82
CA TYR A 33 1.35 -13.57 -21.75
C TYR A 33 0.59 -13.10 -23.00
N PRO A 34 0.74 -13.78 -24.15
CA PRO A 34 0.19 -13.33 -25.44
C PRO A 34 -1.35 -13.33 -25.50
N GLY A 35 -2.02 -13.97 -24.54
CA GLY A 35 -3.48 -13.90 -24.40
C GLY A 35 -3.98 -12.63 -23.70
N LEU A 36 -3.09 -11.75 -23.25
CA LEU A 36 -3.47 -10.41 -22.77
C LEU A 36 -4.04 -9.58 -23.93
N ALA A 37 -5.13 -8.87 -23.67
CA ALA A 37 -5.69 -7.94 -24.65
C ALA A 37 -4.68 -6.84 -24.99
N HIS A 38 -4.51 -6.56 -26.28
CA HIS A 38 -3.83 -5.37 -26.79
C HIS A 38 -4.87 -4.36 -27.33
N PRO A 39 -4.89 -3.11 -26.83
CA PRO A 39 -4.04 -2.56 -25.77
C PRO A 39 -4.36 -3.13 -24.38
N PHE A 40 -3.37 -3.08 -23.48
CA PHE A 40 -3.51 -3.55 -22.09
C PHE A 40 -4.66 -2.81 -21.40
N ARG A 41 -5.64 -3.57 -20.92
CA ARG A 41 -6.94 -3.04 -20.45
C ARG A 41 -7.05 -2.77 -18.95
N THR A 42 -6.11 -3.30 -18.17
CA THR A 42 -6.15 -3.21 -16.70
C THR A 42 -5.63 -1.84 -16.30
N ALA A 43 -6.45 -1.07 -15.60
CA ALA A 43 -6.00 0.17 -14.98
C ALA A 43 -5.23 -0.16 -13.70
N ILE A 44 -4.14 0.58 -13.44
CA ILE A 44 -3.24 0.34 -12.31
C ILE A 44 -2.78 1.69 -11.75
N SER A 45 -2.87 1.85 -10.43
CA SER A 45 -2.07 2.80 -9.65
C SER A 45 -1.10 2.02 -8.78
N PHE A 46 0.17 2.39 -8.83
CA PHE A 46 1.26 1.78 -8.11
C PHE A 46 1.96 2.85 -7.27
N VAL A 47 2.01 2.67 -5.95
CA VAL A 47 2.54 3.67 -5.02
C VAL A 47 3.63 3.04 -4.16
N ALA A 48 4.83 3.60 -4.16
CA ALA A 48 5.89 3.17 -3.25
C ALA A 48 5.71 3.83 -1.88
N VAL A 49 5.70 3.01 -0.82
CA VAL A 49 5.56 3.44 0.57
C VAL A 49 6.94 3.47 1.22
N ASP A 50 7.81 4.38 0.77
CA ASP A 50 9.16 4.56 1.30
C ASP A 50 9.23 5.54 2.49
N GLN A 51 10.38 5.59 3.16
CA GLN A 51 10.67 6.66 4.12
C GLN A 51 10.74 7.97 3.34
N MET A 52 9.70 8.79 3.54
CA MET A 52 9.47 10.03 2.80
C MET A 52 10.73 10.92 2.77
N PRO A 53 11.26 11.29 1.60
CA PRO A 53 12.14 12.44 1.48
C PRO A 53 11.33 13.69 1.80
N ASP A 54 11.69 14.37 2.89
CA ASP A 54 11.31 15.73 3.28
C ASP A 54 10.15 16.38 2.49
N GLY A 55 8.91 16.06 2.86
CA GLY A 55 7.71 16.83 2.48
C GLY A 55 7.07 16.50 1.13
N LEU A 56 7.64 15.59 0.33
CA LEU A 56 7.04 15.12 -0.92
C LEU A 56 6.08 13.94 -0.63
N GLY A 57 4.97 13.83 -1.37
CA GLY A 57 4.04 12.70 -1.27
C GLY A 57 4.72 11.36 -1.60
N PHE A 58 4.01 10.25 -1.39
CA PHE A 58 4.45 8.94 -1.87
C PHE A 58 4.64 8.96 -3.39
N ARG A 59 5.71 8.29 -3.84
CA ARG A 59 6.01 8.13 -5.26
C ARG A 59 4.94 7.28 -5.93
N HIS A 60 4.36 7.78 -7.02
CA HIS A 60 3.25 7.16 -7.74
C HIS A 60 3.57 6.98 -9.23
N ALA A 61 3.08 5.88 -9.78
CA ALA A 61 2.99 5.60 -11.20
C ALA A 61 1.66 4.95 -11.53
N GLY A 62 1.24 4.99 -12.79
CA GLY A 62 0.05 4.27 -13.19
C GLY A 62 -0.19 4.14 -14.68
N LEU A 63 -1.23 3.38 -15.00
CA LEU A 63 -1.79 3.21 -16.35
C LEU A 63 -3.31 3.36 -16.23
N HIS A 64 -3.91 4.21 -17.07
CA HIS A 64 -5.37 4.47 -17.04
C HIS A 64 -5.90 4.84 -15.65
N TYR A 65 -5.03 5.37 -14.77
CA TYR A 65 -5.32 5.47 -13.34
C TYR A 65 -6.39 6.51 -13.00
N GLY A 66 -6.55 7.52 -13.86
CA GLY A 66 -7.59 8.56 -13.75
C GLY A 66 -8.91 8.18 -14.41
N ASP A 67 -8.97 7.06 -15.14
CA ASP A 67 -10.19 6.59 -15.78
C ASP A 67 -11.12 5.93 -14.76
N SER A 68 -12.43 6.14 -14.91
CA SER A 68 -13.45 5.58 -14.02
C SER A 68 -13.90 4.20 -14.49
N TYR A 69 -13.66 3.17 -13.70
CA TYR A 69 -14.07 1.79 -14.00
C TYR A 69 -15.15 1.31 -13.04
N PHE A 70 -16.02 0.42 -13.52
CA PHE A 70 -16.81 -0.42 -12.64
C PHE A 70 -15.88 -1.25 -11.75
N THR A 71 -16.04 -1.09 -10.44
CA THR A 71 -15.05 -1.57 -9.45
C THR A 71 -15.61 -2.62 -8.49
N ALA A 72 -16.89 -2.99 -8.65
CA ALA A 72 -17.56 -3.98 -7.82
C ALA A 72 -17.39 -3.72 -6.29
N SER A 73 -17.13 -4.77 -5.50
CA SER A 73 -16.99 -4.70 -4.04
C SER A 73 -15.83 -3.84 -3.53
N LEU A 74 -14.87 -3.45 -4.39
CA LEU A 74 -13.81 -2.50 -3.99
C LEU A 74 -14.40 -1.15 -3.54
N ALA A 75 -15.55 -0.75 -4.09
CA ALA A 75 -16.23 0.49 -3.68
C ALA A 75 -16.66 0.50 -2.19
N LYS A 76 -16.72 -0.66 -1.51
CA LYS A 76 -17.10 -0.76 -0.09
C LYS A 76 -16.16 0.01 0.83
N ILE A 77 -14.92 0.27 0.40
CA ILE A 77 -13.96 1.11 1.15
C ILE A 77 -14.45 2.55 1.26
N GLY A 78 -15.16 3.05 0.24
CA GLY A 78 -15.78 4.37 0.31
C GLY A 78 -16.82 4.48 1.43
N ALA A 79 -17.61 3.42 1.67
CA ALA A 79 -18.53 3.35 2.80
C ALA A 79 -17.81 3.23 4.15
N LEU A 80 -16.68 2.50 4.20
CA LEU A 80 -15.84 2.40 5.39
C LEU A 80 -15.33 3.78 5.84
N TYR A 81 -14.69 4.51 4.92
CA TYR A 81 -14.22 5.87 5.16
C TYR A 81 -15.36 6.80 5.57
N ALA A 82 -16.47 6.80 4.82
CA ALA A 82 -17.61 7.67 5.11
C ALA A 82 -18.24 7.39 6.48
N ALA A 83 -18.24 6.14 6.96
CA ALA A 83 -18.73 5.82 8.30
C ALA A 83 -17.89 6.49 9.38
N TYR A 84 -16.57 6.40 9.29
CA TYR A 84 -15.66 7.01 10.28
C TYR A 84 -15.68 8.54 10.22
N GLU A 85 -15.76 9.15 9.02
CA GLU A 85 -15.99 10.60 8.91
C GLU A 85 -17.29 11.03 9.59
N LEU A 86 -18.37 10.26 9.44
CA LEU A 86 -19.64 10.60 10.07
C LEU A 86 -19.51 10.54 11.59
N ARG A 87 -18.82 9.52 12.11
CA ARG A 87 -18.55 9.39 13.54
C ARG A 87 -17.80 10.60 14.08
N ARG A 88 -16.79 11.10 13.35
CA ARG A 88 -16.04 12.31 13.73
C ARG A 88 -16.95 13.54 13.79
N SER A 89 -17.73 13.78 12.75
CA SER A 89 -18.65 14.94 12.68
C SER A 89 -19.77 14.86 13.71
N VAL A 90 -20.32 13.68 13.96
CA VAL A 90 -21.32 13.46 15.02
C VAL A 90 -20.74 13.69 16.41
N ASN A 91 -19.51 13.22 16.68
CA ASN A 91 -18.85 13.48 17.96
C ASN A 91 -18.54 14.96 18.19
N ALA A 92 -18.35 15.77 17.14
CA ALA A 92 -18.22 17.21 17.29
C ALA A 92 -19.49 17.83 17.89
N VAL A 93 -20.67 17.43 17.41
CA VAL A 93 -21.96 17.89 17.94
C VAL A 93 -22.27 17.26 19.31
N ALA A 94 -21.90 15.99 19.52
CA ALA A 94 -22.15 15.27 20.77
C ALA A 94 -21.50 15.92 21.99
N ARG A 95 -20.34 16.56 21.81
CA ARG A 95 -19.63 17.31 22.86
C ARG A 95 -20.37 18.57 23.34
N GLU A 96 -21.39 19.01 22.61
CA GLU A 96 -22.13 20.25 22.89
C GLU A 96 -23.55 20.00 23.41
N VAL A 97 -23.94 18.74 23.63
CA VAL A 97 -25.28 18.35 24.06
C VAL A 97 -25.24 17.30 25.16
N THR A 98 -26.29 17.26 25.98
CA THR A 98 -26.34 16.39 27.18
C THR A 98 -27.26 15.20 27.05
N THR A 99 -28.11 15.13 26.02
CA THR A 99 -29.08 14.03 25.85
C THR A 99 -29.11 13.52 24.40
N PRO A 100 -29.37 12.21 24.19
CA PRO A 100 -29.40 11.64 22.85
C PRO A 100 -30.49 12.29 21.97
N GLN A 101 -31.64 12.61 22.55
CA GLN A 101 -32.72 13.31 21.84
C GLN A 101 -32.26 14.67 21.29
N LYS A 102 -31.54 15.45 22.10
CA LYS A 102 -30.98 16.75 21.67
C LYS A 102 -29.95 16.55 20.56
N LEU A 103 -29.06 15.56 20.70
CA LEU A 103 -28.07 15.22 19.68
C LEU A 103 -28.73 14.93 18.33
N PHE A 104 -29.61 13.94 18.26
CA PHE A 104 -30.17 13.51 16.98
C PHE A 104 -31.10 14.56 16.36
N THR A 105 -31.79 15.36 17.18
CA THR A 105 -32.55 16.52 16.69
C THR A 105 -31.63 17.55 16.03
N ARG A 106 -30.49 17.86 16.68
CA ARG A 106 -29.51 18.84 16.18
C ARG A 106 -28.80 18.36 14.92
N LEU A 107 -28.42 17.08 14.87
CA LEU A 107 -27.85 16.47 13.66
C LEU A 107 -28.80 16.61 12.47
N ARG A 108 -30.09 16.28 12.65
CA ARG A 108 -31.09 16.46 11.59
C ARG A 108 -31.26 17.91 11.15
N SER A 109 -31.27 18.86 12.10
CA SER A 109 -31.46 20.27 11.76
C SER A 109 -30.24 20.89 11.08
N GLU A 110 -29.03 20.49 11.47
CA GLU A 110 -27.79 21.11 10.99
C GLU A 110 -27.17 20.38 9.80
N PHE A 111 -27.26 19.05 9.74
CA PHE A 111 -26.53 18.25 8.74
C PHE A 111 -27.43 17.89 7.57
N ASP A 112 -28.67 17.45 7.79
CA ASP A 112 -29.46 16.82 6.72
C ASP A 112 -29.67 17.70 5.50
N GLY A 113 -29.89 19.01 5.69
CA GLY A 113 -30.02 19.95 4.56
C GLY A 113 -28.75 20.05 3.72
N VAL A 114 -27.59 20.13 4.40
CA VAL A 114 -26.26 20.20 3.75
C VAL A 114 -25.92 18.88 3.06
N ILE A 115 -26.23 17.75 3.70
CA ILE A 115 -25.97 16.41 3.15
C ILE A 115 -26.84 16.17 1.93
N ASP A 116 -28.15 16.40 1.99
CA ASP A 116 -29.08 16.15 0.89
C ASP A 116 -28.67 16.90 -0.39
N ALA A 117 -28.18 18.13 -0.26
CA ALA A 117 -27.77 19.00 -1.36
C ALA A 117 -26.33 18.77 -1.88
N SER A 118 -25.52 17.96 -1.20
CA SER A 118 -24.07 17.85 -1.45
C SER A 118 -23.67 17.26 -2.81
N VAL A 119 -24.52 16.37 -3.34
CA VAL A 119 -24.30 15.66 -4.60
C VAL A 119 -25.57 15.75 -5.47
N PRO A 120 -25.64 16.73 -6.39
CA PRO A 120 -26.84 16.99 -7.20
C PRO A 120 -27.37 15.76 -7.96
N ALA A 121 -26.47 14.91 -8.48
CA ALA A 121 -26.85 13.68 -9.18
C ALA A 121 -27.66 12.70 -8.31
N ILE A 122 -27.44 12.71 -6.98
CA ILE A 122 -28.16 11.86 -6.03
C ILE A 122 -29.43 12.57 -5.54
N ALA A 123 -29.36 13.88 -5.28
CA ALA A 123 -30.48 14.68 -4.80
C ALA A 123 -31.69 14.64 -5.75
N HIS A 124 -31.43 14.54 -7.06
CA HIS A 124 -32.43 14.52 -8.13
C HIS A 124 -32.64 13.12 -8.74
N ALA A 125 -32.10 12.06 -8.13
CA ALA A 125 -32.23 10.71 -8.67
C ALA A 125 -33.68 10.20 -8.58
N PRO A 126 -34.25 9.65 -9.66
CA PRO A 126 -35.62 9.14 -9.67
C PRO A 126 -35.76 7.91 -8.76
N GLY A 127 -36.90 7.83 -8.05
CA GLY A 127 -37.22 6.70 -7.17
C GLY A 127 -36.51 6.71 -5.81
N LEU A 128 -35.54 7.61 -5.60
CA LEU A 128 -34.82 7.73 -4.34
C LEU A 128 -35.44 8.81 -3.46
N THR A 129 -36.00 8.42 -2.32
CA THR A 129 -36.58 9.36 -1.36
C THR A 129 -35.50 10.08 -0.54
N ARG A 130 -35.82 11.26 -0.02
CA ARG A 130 -34.92 12.01 0.88
C ARG A 130 -34.44 11.18 2.07
N ALA A 131 -35.33 10.41 2.68
CA ALA A 131 -34.99 9.55 3.82
C ALA A 131 -34.00 8.42 3.48
N GLN A 132 -33.90 7.99 2.22
CA GLN A 132 -32.94 6.99 1.76
C GLN A 132 -31.57 7.58 1.42
N ARG A 133 -31.49 8.90 1.22
CA ARG A 133 -30.25 9.62 0.90
C ARG A 133 -29.45 10.04 2.12
N LEU A 134 -30.13 10.16 3.26
CA LEU A 134 -29.60 10.73 4.49
C LEU A 134 -29.17 9.65 5.51
N PRO A 135 -28.23 9.98 6.42
CA PRO A 135 -27.86 9.08 7.50
C PRO A 135 -29.00 8.80 8.47
N LYS A 136 -29.11 7.54 8.88
CA LYS A 136 -30.01 7.07 9.94
C LYS A 136 -29.24 7.06 11.25
N TYR A 137 -29.01 8.23 11.83
CA TYR A 137 -28.09 8.42 12.96
C TYR A 137 -28.34 7.45 14.12
N GLU A 138 -29.60 7.23 14.50
CA GLU A 138 -29.97 6.31 15.60
C GLU A 138 -29.67 4.83 15.29
N GLN A 139 -29.60 4.45 14.02
CA GLN A 139 -29.20 3.10 13.60
C GLN A 139 -27.68 2.93 13.56
N ILE A 140 -26.94 4.04 13.43
CA ILE A 140 -25.49 4.04 13.30
C ILE A 140 -24.81 4.22 14.65
N PHE A 141 -25.32 5.10 15.52
CA PHE A 141 -24.62 5.56 16.71
C PHE A 141 -25.29 5.17 18.02
N ALA A 142 -24.46 4.69 18.95
CA ALA A 142 -24.78 4.60 20.36
C ALA A 142 -24.17 5.81 21.07
N THR A 143 -24.86 6.32 22.08
CA THR A 143 -24.42 7.48 22.87
C THR A 143 -24.03 7.05 24.28
N THR A 144 -22.90 7.54 24.77
CA THR A 144 -22.48 7.37 26.17
C THR A 144 -22.24 8.74 26.82
N PRO A 145 -22.54 8.90 28.12
CA PRO A 145 -22.16 10.11 28.85
C PRO A 145 -20.64 10.30 28.88
N ALA A 146 -20.18 11.53 28.67
CA ALA A 146 -18.77 11.90 28.71
C ALA A 146 -18.60 13.30 29.31
N ALA A 147 -18.20 13.37 30.59
CA ALA A 147 -17.84 14.62 31.31
C ALA A 147 -18.82 15.80 31.08
N GLY A 148 -20.12 15.57 31.26
CA GLY A 148 -21.15 16.61 31.06
C GLY A 148 -21.59 16.82 29.62
N ALA A 149 -21.11 16.00 28.69
CA ALA A 149 -21.54 15.92 27.30
C ALA A 149 -21.81 14.47 26.88
N LEU A 150 -21.98 14.23 25.58
CA LEU A 150 -22.06 12.89 25.00
C LEU A 150 -20.83 12.55 24.17
N ALA A 151 -20.52 11.25 24.11
CA ALA A 151 -19.66 10.65 23.11
C ALA A 151 -20.48 9.65 22.28
N CYS A 152 -20.09 9.47 21.01
CA CYS A 152 -20.73 8.54 20.10
C CYS A 152 -19.77 7.46 19.61
N SER A 153 -20.16 6.21 19.80
CA SER A 153 -19.55 5.04 19.16
C SER A 153 -20.53 4.47 18.13
N PHE A 154 -20.04 3.59 17.26
CA PHE A 154 -20.96 2.82 16.43
C PHE A 154 -21.83 1.90 17.30
N GLN A 155 -23.10 1.74 16.92
CA GLN A 155 -23.96 0.68 17.44
C GLN A 155 -23.29 -0.67 17.18
N PRO A 156 -23.32 -1.63 18.13
CA PRO A 156 -22.70 -2.94 17.93
C PRO A 156 -23.15 -3.64 16.65
N GLY A 157 -24.46 -3.56 16.35
CA GLY A 157 -25.03 -4.14 15.13
C GLY A 157 -24.65 -3.42 13.84
N PHE A 158 -24.24 -2.14 13.89
CA PHE A 158 -23.70 -1.43 12.73
C PHE A 158 -22.21 -1.75 12.57
N GLN A 159 -21.43 -1.74 13.65
CA GLN A 159 -20.01 -2.13 13.66
C GLN A 159 -19.79 -3.54 13.11
N ASP A 160 -20.59 -4.52 13.54
CA ASP A 160 -20.49 -5.90 13.04
C ASP A 160 -20.70 -5.96 11.52
N LYS A 161 -21.69 -5.23 11.00
CA LYS A 161 -21.94 -5.15 9.55
C LYS A 161 -20.82 -4.42 8.81
N LEU A 162 -20.27 -3.35 9.39
CA LEU A 162 -19.13 -2.62 8.83
C LEU A 162 -17.90 -3.53 8.71
N ASN A 163 -17.62 -4.32 9.76
CA ASN A 163 -16.52 -5.29 9.77
C ASN A 163 -16.73 -6.38 8.73
N LYS A 164 -17.91 -7.01 8.70
CA LYS A 164 -18.25 -8.08 7.74
C LYS A 164 -18.27 -7.59 6.29
N MET A 165 -18.70 -6.37 6.04
CA MET A 165 -18.66 -5.76 4.71
C MET A 165 -17.24 -5.72 4.13
N ILE A 166 -16.24 -5.50 4.99
CA ILE A 166 -14.82 -5.42 4.59
C ILE A 166 -14.17 -6.81 4.60
N ILE A 167 -14.19 -7.50 5.75
CA ILE A 167 -13.49 -8.77 5.95
C ILE A 167 -14.13 -9.91 5.15
N LYS A 168 -15.46 -9.98 5.13
CA LYS A 168 -16.21 -11.08 4.50
C LYS A 168 -16.79 -10.72 3.14
N GLY A 169 -16.72 -9.45 2.75
CA GLY A 169 -17.20 -9.00 1.45
C GLY A 169 -18.71 -9.13 1.24
N THR A 170 -19.52 -9.45 2.26
CA THR A 170 -20.93 -9.83 2.05
C THR A 170 -21.79 -8.66 1.55
N ASN A 171 -22.68 -8.95 0.60
CA ASN A 171 -23.48 -7.92 -0.05
C ASN A 171 -24.62 -7.41 0.83
N GLU A 172 -25.16 -8.26 1.70
CA GLU A 172 -26.24 -7.95 2.63
C GLU A 172 -25.76 -6.97 3.71
N THR A 173 -24.56 -7.19 4.25
CA THR A 173 -23.97 -6.28 5.24
C THR A 173 -23.58 -4.96 4.60
N ALA A 174 -23.03 -4.98 3.37
CA ALA A 174 -22.77 -3.78 2.59
C ALA A 174 -24.06 -2.99 2.34
N ALA A 175 -25.13 -3.64 1.89
CA ALA A 175 -26.43 -3.03 1.67
C ALA A 175 -26.93 -2.31 2.93
N ALA A 176 -26.86 -2.97 4.08
CA ALA A 176 -27.31 -2.42 5.35
C ALA A 176 -26.46 -1.23 5.82
N VAL A 177 -25.13 -1.29 5.67
CA VAL A 177 -24.23 -0.16 5.97
C VAL A 177 -24.56 1.03 5.06
N ILE A 178 -24.69 0.80 3.76
CA ILE A 178 -24.97 1.85 2.77
C ILE A 178 -26.36 2.47 2.98
N GLN A 179 -27.37 1.65 3.28
CA GLN A 179 -28.72 2.14 3.60
C GLN A 179 -28.79 2.92 4.90
N ALA A 180 -27.91 2.64 5.87
CA ALA A 180 -27.83 3.39 7.11
C ALA A 180 -27.12 4.72 6.89
N LEU A 181 -26.00 4.74 6.15
CA LEU A 181 -25.25 5.97 5.84
C LEU A 181 -25.98 6.90 4.87
N GLY A 182 -26.65 6.34 3.86
CA GLY A 182 -27.30 7.09 2.79
C GLY A 182 -26.33 7.54 1.69
N TYR A 183 -26.79 7.53 0.43
CA TYR A 183 -25.94 7.83 -0.72
C TYR A 183 -25.39 9.26 -0.72
N SER A 184 -26.18 10.25 -0.30
CA SER A 184 -25.71 11.64 -0.30
C SER A 184 -24.59 11.85 0.70
N TRP A 185 -24.63 11.19 1.86
CA TRP A 185 -23.53 11.24 2.82
C TRP A 185 -22.26 10.58 2.27
N ILE A 186 -22.36 9.33 1.79
CA ILE A 186 -21.19 8.59 1.31
C ILE A 186 -20.46 9.37 0.23
N ASN A 187 -21.18 9.79 -0.82
CA ASN A 187 -20.56 10.46 -1.96
C ASN A 187 -20.21 11.93 -1.63
N GLY A 188 -20.95 12.58 -0.74
CA GLY A 188 -20.61 13.92 -0.24
C GLY A 188 -19.31 13.92 0.56
N ALA A 189 -19.10 12.93 1.43
CA ALA A 189 -17.88 12.78 2.22
C ALA A 189 -16.66 12.44 1.35
N LEU A 190 -16.83 11.58 0.35
CA LEU A 190 -15.77 11.26 -0.62
C LEU A 190 -15.40 12.47 -1.47
N LYS A 191 -16.40 13.19 -2.01
CA LYS A 191 -16.20 14.43 -2.77
C LYS A 191 -15.50 15.50 -1.94
N ALA A 192 -15.99 15.77 -0.72
CA ALA A 192 -15.43 16.78 0.16
C ALA A 192 -14.03 16.40 0.67
N GLY A 193 -13.76 15.10 0.83
CA GLY A 193 -12.44 14.59 1.20
C GLY A 193 -11.40 14.68 0.09
N GLY A 194 -11.78 14.98 -1.14
CA GLY A 194 -10.85 15.07 -2.28
C GLY A 194 -10.61 13.74 -3.02
N PHE A 195 -11.49 12.75 -2.87
CA PHE A 195 -11.37 11.43 -3.53
C PHE A 195 -12.11 11.36 -4.88
N PHE A 196 -12.09 12.50 -5.60
CA PHE A 196 -12.61 12.67 -6.95
C PHE A 196 -11.55 13.43 -7.77
N PHE A 197 -10.93 12.78 -8.74
CA PHE A 197 -9.91 13.34 -9.62
C PHE A 197 -10.35 13.43 -11.10
N PRO A 198 -10.12 14.58 -11.79
CA PRO A 198 -9.87 15.89 -11.18
C PRO A 198 -11.05 16.29 -10.28
N PRO A 199 -10.87 17.24 -9.34
CA PRO A 199 -11.91 17.67 -8.43
C PRO A 199 -13.26 17.90 -9.15
N ALA A 200 -14.30 17.21 -8.68
CA ALA A 200 -15.66 17.23 -9.21
C ALA A 200 -15.94 16.51 -10.55
N ALA A 201 -15.01 15.69 -11.07
CA ALA A 201 -15.24 14.86 -12.26
C ALA A 201 -15.68 13.43 -11.88
N THR A 202 -14.71 12.52 -11.74
CA THR A 202 -14.89 11.11 -11.43
C THR A 202 -14.09 10.75 -10.20
N GLY A 203 -14.44 9.67 -9.52
CA GLY A 203 -13.80 9.30 -8.25
C GLY A 203 -14.43 8.07 -7.66
N ILE A 204 -14.21 7.85 -6.36
CA ILE A 204 -14.87 6.76 -5.66
C ILE A 204 -16.37 7.07 -5.57
N TRP A 205 -17.17 6.32 -6.31
CA TRP A 205 -18.61 6.45 -6.40
C TRP A 205 -19.29 5.19 -5.88
N LEU A 206 -20.17 5.38 -4.90
CA LEU A 206 -20.96 4.29 -4.32
C LEU A 206 -22.41 4.74 -4.14
N ALA A 207 -23.24 4.39 -5.11
CA ALA A 207 -24.67 4.66 -5.08
C ALA A 207 -25.49 3.46 -5.56
N GLY A 208 -25.10 2.25 -5.12
CA GLY A 208 -25.85 1.01 -5.28
C GLY A 208 -25.60 0.09 -4.09
N THR A 209 -26.62 -0.67 -3.66
CA THR A 209 -26.55 -1.47 -2.41
C THR A 209 -26.06 -2.90 -2.59
N PHE A 210 -25.59 -3.30 -3.78
CA PHE A 210 -25.22 -4.68 -4.15
C PHE A 210 -26.37 -5.70 -4.17
N THR A 211 -27.41 -5.51 -3.36
CA THR A 211 -28.61 -6.37 -3.32
C THR A 211 -29.79 -5.80 -4.10
N GLY A 212 -29.68 -4.59 -4.64
CA GLY A 212 -30.78 -3.88 -5.32
C GLY A 212 -31.84 -3.33 -4.36
N SER A 213 -31.56 -3.31 -3.05
CA SER A 213 -32.48 -2.86 -2.01
C SER A 213 -32.79 -1.35 -2.01
N LEU A 214 -32.07 -0.54 -2.81
CA LEU A 214 -32.41 0.85 -3.13
C LEU A 214 -32.20 1.08 -4.63
N PRO A 215 -32.96 1.99 -5.27
CA PRO A 215 -32.71 2.39 -6.65
C PRO A 215 -31.29 2.96 -6.81
N PRO A 216 -30.49 2.44 -7.75
CA PRO A 216 -29.12 2.89 -7.90
C PRO A 216 -29.04 4.25 -8.59
N VAL A 217 -28.00 5.04 -8.27
CA VAL A 217 -27.63 6.25 -9.01
C VAL A 217 -26.39 5.96 -9.84
N LEU A 218 -26.53 6.05 -11.16
CA LEU A 218 -25.53 5.55 -12.09
C LEU A 218 -24.64 6.67 -12.64
N ILE A 219 -23.34 6.44 -12.70
CA ILE A 219 -22.37 7.30 -13.41
C ILE A 219 -21.69 6.52 -14.55
N PRO A 220 -21.18 7.20 -15.58
CA PRO A 220 -20.41 6.54 -16.63
C PRO A 220 -19.16 5.82 -16.08
N SER A 221 -18.82 4.70 -16.70
CA SER A 221 -17.57 3.95 -16.54
C SER A 221 -17.06 3.51 -17.90
N VAL A 222 -15.75 3.31 -18.00
CA VAL A 222 -15.07 2.92 -19.24
C VAL A 222 -15.44 1.50 -19.67
N ASN A 223 -15.57 0.56 -18.73
CA ASN A 223 -15.71 -0.87 -19.03
C ASN A 223 -17.15 -1.41 -19.00
N ASP A 224 -18.12 -0.68 -18.43
CA ASP A 224 -19.47 -1.22 -18.22
C ASP A 224 -20.60 -0.20 -18.47
N GLY A 225 -20.30 0.93 -19.13
CA GLY A 225 -21.26 2.00 -19.33
C GLY A 225 -21.69 2.62 -17.99
N LYS A 226 -22.99 2.87 -17.78
CA LYS A 226 -23.48 3.50 -16.53
C LYS A 226 -23.56 2.51 -15.36
N VAL A 227 -22.86 2.75 -14.26
CA VAL A 227 -22.77 1.85 -13.09
C VAL A 227 -22.95 2.57 -11.76
N ALA A 228 -23.29 1.82 -10.72
CA ALA A 228 -23.55 2.33 -9.37
C ALA A 228 -22.35 2.22 -8.42
N GLN A 229 -21.31 1.46 -8.82
CA GLN A 229 -20.06 1.28 -8.10
C GLN A 229 -18.90 1.50 -9.07
N ALA A 230 -18.28 2.66 -8.99
CA ALA A 230 -17.14 2.99 -9.83
C ALA A 230 -16.05 3.69 -9.02
N SER A 231 -14.82 3.60 -9.48
CA SER A 231 -13.72 4.39 -8.97
C SER A 231 -12.65 4.56 -10.02
N THR A 232 -11.80 5.56 -9.84
CA THR A 232 -10.49 5.62 -10.48
C THR A 232 -9.49 4.83 -9.62
N CYS A 233 -8.41 4.33 -10.21
CA CYS A 233 -7.32 3.74 -9.42
C CYS A 233 -6.59 4.81 -8.58
N PHE A 234 -6.52 6.05 -9.08
CA PHE A 234 -5.86 7.16 -8.38
C PHE A 234 -6.54 7.53 -7.06
N ASP A 235 -7.85 7.77 -7.09
CA ASP A 235 -8.58 8.20 -5.91
C ASP A 235 -8.60 7.12 -4.83
N MET A 236 -8.70 5.86 -5.25
CA MET A 236 -8.62 4.71 -4.35
C MET A 236 -7.20 4.53 -3.77
N ALA A 237 -6.16 4.72 -4.58
CA ALA A 237 -4.76 4.68 -4.11
C ALA A 237 -4.47 5.83 -3.13
N ASN A 238 -5.00 7.04 -3.41
CA ASN A 238 -4.83 8.18 -2.51
C ASN A 238 -5.55 7.96 -1.17
N LEU A 239 -6.75 7.36 -1.20
CA LEU A 239 -7.45 6.94 0.03
C LEU A 239 -6.60 5.96 0.85
N TYR A 240 -6.00 4.94 0.21
CA TYR A 240 -5.09 4.00 0.88
C TYR A 240 -3.84 4.67 1.44
N ALA A 241 -3.23 5.58 0.68
CA ALA A 241 -2.08 6.35 1.14
C ALA A 241 -2.39 7.09 2.45
N HIS A 242 -3.58 7.66 2.58
CA HIS A 242 -3.98 8.30 3.83
C HIS A 242 -4.28 7.31 4.96
N ILE A 243 -4.82 6.12 4.68
CA ILE A 243 -5.01 5.04 5.67
C ILE A 243 -3.65 4.63 6.26
N ILE A 244 -2.67 4.36 5.39
CA ILE A 244 -1.30 3.95 5.77
C ILE A 244 -0.60 5.04 6.57
N ARG A 245 -0.70 6.28 6.11
CA ARG A 245 -0.11 7.44 6.81
C ARG A 245 -0.87 7.80 8.09
N ARG A 246 -2.01 7.16 8.36
CA ARG A 246 -2.91 7.45 9.49
C ARG A 246 -3.37 8.90 9.55
N THR A 247 -3.67 9.45 8.38
CA THR A 247 -4.07 10.85 8.22
C THR A 247 -5.55 11.03 7.91
N LEU A 248 -6.31 9.94 7.69
CA LEU A 248 -7.76 10.01 7.54
C LEU A 248 -8.45 10.18 8.87
N VAL A 249 -9.44 11.07 8.92
CA VAL A 249 -10.41 11.26 10.01
C VAL A 249 -9.75 11.69 11.33
N ASP A 250 -9.10 10.73 11.99
CA ASP A 250 -8.29 10.82 13.20
C ASP A 250 -7.43 9.54 13.30
N PRO A 251 -6.36 9.53 14.14
CA PRO A 251 -5.45 8.38 14.23
C PRO A 251 -6.14 7.06 14.60
N ASP A 252 -7.14 7.08 15.49
CA ASP A 252 -7.84 5.87 15.93
C ASP A 252 -8.68 5.29 14.79
N SER A 253 -9.48 6.13 14.12
CA SER A 253 -10.27 5.77 12.94
C SER A 253 -9.38 5.19 11.84
N SER A 254 -8.23 5.81 11.56
CA SER A 254 -7.24 5.29 10.61
C SER A 254 -6.71 3.92 11.02
N ASN A 255 -6.33 3.73 12.29
CA ASN A 255 -5.87 2.44 12.81
C ASN A 255 -6.93 1.34 12.68
N PHE A 256 -8.20 1.66 12.94
CA PHE A 256 -9.29 0.70 12.76
C PHE A 256 -9.50 0.32 11.29
N MET A 257 -9.45 1.28 10.36
CA MET A 257 -9.58 0.99 8.93
C MET A 257 -8.44 0.10 8.43
N HIS A 258 -7.20 0.44 8.81
CA HIS A 258 -6.01 -0.37 8.53
C HIS A 258 -6.15 -1.81 9.07
N ALA A 259 -6.54 -1.98 10.34
CA ALA A 259 -6.71 -3.30 10.95
C ALA A 259 -7.78 -4.17 10.26
N LEU A 260 -8.88 -3.57 9.78
CA LEU A 260 -9.90 -4.30 9.03
C LEU A 260 -9.39 -4.78 7.67
N LEU A 261 -8.61 -3.96 6.96
CA LEU A 261 -8.02 -4.33 5.68
C LEU A 261 -6.93 -5.40 5.84
N ALA A 262 -6.15 -5.34 6.93
CA ALA A 262 -5.19 -6.38 7.27
C ALA A 262 -5.86 -7.71 7.61
N THR A 263 -6.97 -7.67 8.37
CA THR A 263 -7.77 -8.86 8.68
C THR A 263 -8.42 -9.44 7.41
N SER A 264 -8.86 -8.59 6.49
CA SER A 264 -9.38 -9.00 5.18
C SER A 264 -8.33 -9.77 4.38
N ALA A 265 -7.09 -9.28 4.32
CA ALA A 265 -5.99 -9.98 3.65
C ALA A 265 -5.68 -11.34 4.31
N GLY A 266 -5.51 -11.38 5.63
CA GLY A 266 -5.07 -12.60 6.34
C GLY A 266 -6.12 -13.70 6.50
N GLY A 267 -7.41 -13.35 6.58
CA GLY A 267 -8.47 -14.30 6.96
C GLY A 267 -9.88 -13.95 6.44
N GLY A 268 -9.97 -13.03 5.49
CA GLY A 268 -11.22 -12.74 4.80
C GLY A 268 -11.71 -13.90 3.93
N ASP A 269 -13.00 -13.89 3.64
CA ASP A 269 -13.60 -14.87 2.70
C ASP A 269 -13.24 -14.51 1.24
N ASP A 270 -12.97 -13.23 0.99
CA ASP A 270 -12.51 -12.67 -0.27
C ASP A 270 -10.97 -12.72 -0.35
N ILE A 271 -10.42 -13.84 -0.83
CA ILE A 271 -8.96 -13.97 -1.01
C ILE A 271 -8.47 -12.95 -2.04
N SER A 272 -7.47 -12.15 -1.67
CA SER A 272 -6.76 -11.23 -2.57
C SER A 272 -6.39 -11.90 -3.90
N PHE A 273 -6.57 -11.19 -5.01
CA PHE A 273 -6.09 -11.63 -6.33
C PHE A 273 -4.57 -11.48 -6.48
N LEU A 274 -3.92 -10.75 -5.56
CA LEU A 274 -2.47 -10.63 -5.46
C LEU A 274 -1.84 -11.59 -4.43
N ASP A 275 -2.64 -12.40 -3.72
CA ASP A 275 -2.11 -13.42 -2.81
C ASP A 275 -1.84 -14.73 -3.56
N PHE A 276 -0.71 -14.76 -4.26
CA PHE A 276 -0.28 -15.91 -5.06
C PHE A 276 0.05 -17.13 -4.19
N ALA A 277 0.49 -16.93 -2.94
CA ALA A 277 0.76 -18.02 -2.00
C ALA A 277 -0.52 -18.80 -1.65
N ARG A 278 -1.67 -18.12 -1.54
CA ARG A 278 -2.98 -18.75 -1.30
C ARG A 278 -3.73 -19.13 -2.58
N ARG A 279 -3.13 -18.93 -3.76
CA ARG A 279 -3.67 -19.29 -5.08
C ARG A 279 -2.73 -20.24 -5.82
N PRO A 280 -2.68 -21.54 -5.46
CA PRO A 280 -1.66 -22.48 -5.91
C PRO A 280 -1.65 -22.77 -7.43
N VAL A 281 -2.69 -22.36 -8.15
CA VAL A 281 -2.74 -22.43 -9.62
C VAL A 281 -1.95 -21.32 -10.31
N LEU A 282 -1.53 -20.29 -9.57
CA LEU A 282 -0.76 -19.15 -10.07
C LEU A 282 0.72 -19.28 -9.65
N PRO A 283 1.67 -18.77 -10.45
CA PRO A 283 3.09 -18.84 -10.12
C PRO A 283 3.43 -17.99 -8.88
N PRO A 284 4.30 -18.47 -7.97
CA PRO A 284 4.68 -17.71 -6.79
C PRO A 284 5.33 -16.37 -7.15
N ARG A 285 5.23 -15.39 -6.24
CA ARG A 285 5.77 -14.03 -6.40
C ARG A 285 6.62 -13.66 -5.19
N ASP A 286 7.58 -12.74 -5.38
CA ASP A 286 8.49 -12.29 -4.31
C ASP A 286 7.90 -11.14 -3.48
N PHE A 287 6.58 -11.15 -3.32
CA PHE A 287 5.84 -10.23 -2.46
C PHE A 287 4.68 -10.95 -1.76
N GLY A 288 4.31 -10.46 -0.58
CA GLY A 288 3.11 -10.87 0.17
C GLY A 288 2.06 -9.77 0.18
N VAL A 289 0.81 -10.12 0.49
CA VAL A 289 -0.29 -9.16 0.67
C VAL A 289 -0.53 -8.98 2.16
N VAL A 290 -0.44 -7.73 2.66
CA VAL A 290 -0.61 -7.42 4.09
C VAL A 290 -1.93 -6.73 4.38
N GLU A 291 -2.53 -6.05 3.40
CA GLU A 291 -3.86 -5.45 3.47
C GLU A 291 -4.56 -5.61 2.13
N SER A 292 -5.88 -5.84 2.12
CA SER A 292 -6.61 -5.91 0.85
C SER A 292 -8.10 -5.66 0.99
N LYS A 293 -8.69 -5.16 -0.11
CA LYS A 293 -10.11 -5.37 -0.40
C LYS A 293 -10.31 -5.60 -1.89
N VAL A 294 -10.94 -6.72 -2.20
CA VAL A 294 -11.25 -7.08 -3.58
C VAL A 294 -12.62 -6.58 -4.04
N GLY A 295 -12.74 -6.41 -5.35
CA GLY A 295 -13.94 -6.29 -6.13
C GLY A 295 -14.00 -7.41 -7.17
N TYR A 296 -15.11 -8.13 -7.22
CA TYR A 296 -15.35 -9.19 -8.20
C TYR A 296 -16.79 -9.14 -8.66
N ALA A 297 -17.02 -9.02 -9.97
CA ALA A 297 -18.35 -9.12 -10.56
C ALA A 297 -18.26 -9.27 -12.09
N PRO A 298 -19.30 -9.82 -12.73
CA PRO A 298 -19.44 -9.73 -14.17
C PRO A 298 -19.79 -8.29 -14.61
N LEU A 299 -19.24 -7.87 -15.74
CA LEU A 299 -19.75 -6.78 -16.55
C LEU A 299 -21.14 -7.15 -17.09
N LYS A 300 -21.90 -6.18 -17.61
CA LYS A 300 -23.19 -6.40 -18.30
C LYS A 300 -23.06 -7.33 -19.50
N THR A 301 -21.87 -7.42 -20.10
CA THR A 301 -21.56 -8.38 -21.17
C THR A 301 -21.41 -9.82 -20.66
N GLY A 302 -21.41 -10.04 -19.34
CA GLY A 302 -21.17 -11.32 -18.70
C GLY A 302 -19.69 -11.63 -18.42
N ILE A 303 -18.77 -10.82 -18.96
CA ILE A 303 -17.33 -10.98 -18.73
C ILE A 303 -17.00 -10.68 -17.27
N LYS A 304 -16.36 -11.64 -16.58
CA LYS A 304 -15.94 -11.48 -15.19
C LYS A 304 -14.69 -10.62 -15.09
N VAL A 305 -14.76 -9.57 -14.28
CA VAL A 305 -13.64 -8.69 -13.98
C VAL A 305 -13.35 -8.64 -12.49
N VAL A 306 -12.10 -8.37 -12.19
CA VAL A 306 -11.56 -8.20 -10.85
C VAL A 306 -11.00 -6.79 -10.68
N SER A 307 -11.07 -6.30 -9.47
CA SER A 307 -10.47 -5.04 -9.02
C SER A 307 -9.96 -5.26 -7.60
N GLU A 308 -8.92 -4.56 -7.20
CA GLU A 308 -8.43 -4.66 -5.83
C GLU A 308 -7.65 -3.40 -5.47
N ALA A 309 -7.69 -3.05 -4.20
CA ALA A 309 -6.69 -2.21 -3.58
C ALA A 309 -6.01 -3.04 -2.49
N ALA A 310 -4.68 -3.12 -2.57
CA ALA A 310 -3.87 -3.93 -1.67
C ALA A 310 -2.63 -3.17 -1.24
N VAL A 311 -2.17 -3.47 -0.03
CA VAL A 311 -0.79 -3.20 0.37
C VAL A 311 -0.02 -4.50 0.19
N VAL A 312 1.01 -4.45 -0.65
CA VAL A 312 1.93 -5.55 -0.89
C VAL A 312 3.27 -5.25 -0.25
N GLU A 313 3.93 -6.27 0.26
CA GLU A 313 5.24 -6.18 0.89
C GLU A 313 6.23 -7.06 0.14
N SER A 314 7.33 -6.49 -0.32
CA SER A 314 8.42 -7.24 -0.94
C SER A 314 9.05 -8.20 0.07
N LEU A 315 9.05 -9.50 -0.22
CA LEU A 315 9.59 -10.51 0.71
C LEU A 315 11.11 -10.39 0.90
N GLY A 316 11.81 -9.83 -0.09
CA GLY A 316 13.26 -9.64 -0.03
C GLY A 316 13.71 -8.38 0.73
N THR A 317 12.85 -7.36 0.83
CA THR A 317 13.26 -6.04 1.36
C THR A 317 12.36 -5.52 2.48
N GLY A 318 11.17 -6.08 2.68
CA GLY A 318 10.13 -5.52 3.56
C GLY A 318 9.53 -4.20 3.05
N GLN A 319 9.94 -3.73 1.87
CA GLN A 319 9.40 -2.51 1.27
C GLN A 319 7.92 -2.70 0.92
N GLN A 320 7.09 -1.75 1.33
CA GLN A 320 5.65 -1.78 1.09
C GLN A 320 5.26 -0.92 -0.13
N PHE A 321 4.20 -1.35 -0.79
CA PHE A 321 3.61 -0.67 -1.94
C PHE A 321 2.09 -0.72 -1.86
N VAL A 322 1.41 0.36 -2.24
CA VAL A 322 -0.03 0.30 -2.54
C VAL A 322 -0.19 -0.05 -4.01
N VAL A 323 -0.94 -1.11 -4.28
CA VAL A 323 -1.32 -1.51 -5.63
C VAL A 323 -2.83 -1.46 -5.71
N VAL A 324 -3.34 -0.56 -6.54
CA VAL A 324 -4.75 -0.54 -6.93
C VAL A 324 -4.85 -0.90 -8.39
N PHE A 325 -5.65 -1.91 -8.72
CA PHE A 325 -5.94 -2.24 -10.11
C PHE A 325 -7.44 -2.46 -10.33
N GLN A 326 -7.86 -2.25 -11.58
CA GLN A 326 -9.25 -2.42 -12.00
C GLN A 326 -9.32 -3.01 -13.39
N ASN A 327 -10.47 -3.61 -13.73
CA ASN A 327 -10.78 -4.10 -15.07
C ASN A 327 -9.87 -5.25 -15.59
N SER A 328 -9.18 -5.97 -14.69
CA SER A 328 -8.49 -7.22 -15.06
C SER A 328 -9.50 -8.36 -15.21
N LEU A 329 -9.27 -9.29 -16.13
CA LEU A 329 -10.12 -10.48 -16.24
C LEU A 329 -9.85 -11.44 -15.08
N ASP A 330 -10.90 -12.15 -14.66
CA ASP A 330 -10.80 -13.30 -13.76
C ASP A 330 -10.37 -14.54 -14.56
N ASP A 331 -9.10 -14.58 -14.97
CA ASP A 331 -8.53 -15.72 -15.67
C ASP A 331 -7.14 -16.10 -15.12
N ASN A 332 -6.93 -17.40 -14.95
CA ASN A 332 -5.71 -17.96 -14.37
C ASN A 332 -4.62 -18.24 -15.42
N ALA A 333 -4.89 -17.98 -16.71
CA ALA A 333 -3.98 -18.34 -17.80
C ALA A 333 -3.14 -17.14 -18.26
N ASN A 334 -3.69 -15.93 -18.20
CA ASN A 334 -3.08 -14.72 -18.72
C ASN A 334 -3.23 -13.56 -17.74
N SER A 335 -4.45 -13.08 -17.45
CA SER A 335 -4.63 -11.79 -16.78
C SER A 335 -4.15 -11.78 -15.34
N LEU A 336 -4.52 -12.79 -14.53
CA LEU A 336 -4.05 -12.85 -13.14
C LEU A 336 -2.55 -13.17 -13.04
N PRO A 337 -1.98 -14.17 -13.76
CA PRO A 337 -0.53 -14.37 -13.80
C PRO A 337 0.24 -13.12 -14.22
N ALA A 338 -0.19 -12.44 -15.29
CA ALA A 338 0.44 -11.22 -15.78
C ALA A 338 0.35 -10.07 -14.77
N LEU A 339 -0.78 -9.92 -14.09
CA LEU A 339 -0.92 -8.90 -13.05
C LEU A 339 0.08 -9.13 -11.91
N GLY A 340 0.24 -10.38 -11.46
CA GLY A 340 1.27 -10.72 -10.49
C GLY A 340 2.69 -10.47 -10.99
N TYR A 341 2.94 -10.77 -12.27
CA TYR A 341 4.22 -10.49 -12.92
C TYR A 341 4.50 -8.99 -12.93
N ILE A 342 3.53 -8.19 -13.36
CA ILE A 342 3.65 -6.73 -13.45
C ILE A 342 3.96 -6.15 -12.06
N VAL A 343 3.25 -6.59 -11.02
CA VAL A 343 3.51 -6.12 -9.64
C VAL A 343 4.92 -6.51 -9.19
N ASP A 344 5.26 -7.80 -9.25
CA ASP A 344 6.57 -8.31 -8.83
C ASP A 344 7.73 -7.65 -9.58
N ARG A 345 7.58 -7.50 -10.90
CA ARG A 345 8.57 -6.90 -11.77
C ARG A 345 8.68 -5.39 -11.56
N THR A 346 7.57 -4.68 -11.33
CA THR A 346 7.58 -3.26 -10.98
C THR A 346 8.32 -3.05 -9.65
N ILE A 347 8.06 -3.90 -8.63
CA ILE A 347 8.82 -3.87 -7.37
C ILE A 347 10.32 -4.02 -7.67
N LYS A 348 10.71 -5.09 -8.39
CA LYS A 348 12.11 -5.39 -8.75
C LYS A 348 12.80 -4.32 -9.60
N LEU A 349 12.06 -3.49 -10.34
CA LEU A 349 12.61 -2.44 -11.19
C LEU A 349 12.61 -1.06 -10.53
N SER A 350 11.60 -0.76 -9.71
CA SER A 350 11.46 0.51 -8.98
C SER A 350 12.34 0.56 -7.73
N HIS A 351 12.53 -0.61 -7.16
CA HIS A 351 13.56 -0.95 -6.24
C HIS A 351 14.18 -2.19 -6.87
N PRO A 352 15.18 -2.05 -7.77
CA PRO A 352 16.18 -3.12 -7.79
C PRO A 352 16.44 -3.41 -6.33
N ALA A 353 16.36 -4.68 -5.92
CA ALA A 353 16.79 -5.05 -4.57
C ALA A 353 18.01 -4.17 -4.23
N PRO A 354 18.22 -3.69 -3.00
CA PRO A 354 19.53 -3.14 -2.67
C PRO A 354 20.48 -4.30 -2.94
N THR A 355 21.05 -4.35 -4.15
CA THR A 355 21.12 -5.59 -4.97
C THR A 355 21.30 -6.73 -4.02
N GLY A 356 20.27 -7.53 -3.72
CA GLY A 356 20.47 -8.69 -2.86
C GLY A 356 21.59 -9.41 -3.58
N HIS A 357 22.81 -9.36 -3.03
CA HIS A 357 24.01 -9.26 -3.84
C HIS A 357 23.98 -10.36 -4.91
N LEU A 358 23.56 -10.00 -6.14
CA LEU A 358 24.51 -10.25 -7.19
C LEU A 358 25.65 -9.37 -6.77
N PRO A 359 26.76 -9.96 -6.33
CA PRO A 359 27.90 -9.18 -5.93
C PRO A 359 28.14 -8.15 -7.02
N PRO A 360 28.50 -6.90 -6.66
CA PRO A 360 28.70 -5.88 -7.66
C PRO A 360 29.56 -6.49 -8.77
N THR A 361 28.97 -6.71 -9.95
CA THR A 361 29.55 -7.66 -10.92
C THR A 361 30.82 -7.11 -11.55
N THR A 362 31.13 -5.86 -11.22
CA THR A 362 32.37 -5.19 -11.55
C THR A 362 33.06 -4.72 -10.26
N PRO A 363 34.39 -4.86 -10.17
CA PRO A 363 35.16 -4.37 -9.02
C PRO A 363 34.95 -2.89 -8.69
N SER A 364 34.68 -2.04 -9.70
CA SER A 364 34.37 -0.62 -9.48
C SER A 364 33.20 -0.42 -8.52
N ALA A 365 32.14 -1.19 -8.74
CA ALA A 365 30.92 -1.08 -7.96
C ALA A 365 31.11 -1.67 -6.55
N VAL A 366 31.94 -2.71 -6.39
CA VAL A 366 32.32 -3.24 -5.06
C VAL A 366 33.07 -2.19 -4.26
N ILE A 367 34.08 -1.56 -4.87
CA ILE A 367 34.91 -0.55 -4.23
C ILE A 367 34.07 0.66 -3.79
N GLN A 368 33.16 1.12 -4.66
CA GLN A 368 32.28 2.24 -4.32
C GLN A 368 31.30 1.90 -3.20
N ALA A 369 30.71 0.70 -3.22
CA ALA A 369 29.78 0.26 -2.17
C ALA A 369 30.48 0.12 -0.81
N LEU A 370 31.70 -0.44 -0.80
CA LEU A 370 32.51 -0.56 0.40
C LEU A 370 32.90 0.82 0.94
N ALA A 371 33.31 1.74 0.07
CA ALA A 371 33.66 3.11 0.46
C ALA A 371 32.48 3.83 1.13
N ALA A 372 31.25 3.63 0.64
CA ALA A 372 30.03 4.18 1.25
C ALA A 372 29.76 3.65 2.67
N MET A 373 30.27 2.45 3.00
CA MET A 373 30.22 1.87 4.35
C MET A 373 31.42 2.25 5.22
N GLY A 374 32.38 3.03 4.72
CA GLY A 374 33.63 3.31 5.43
C GLY A 374 34.59 2.12 5.37
N VAL A 375 34.60 1.36 4.28
CA VAL A 375 35.65 0.38 3.98
C VAL A 375 36.45 0.87 2.78
N ASP A 376 37.71 1.25 3.02
CA ASP A 376 38.67 1.66 2.00
C ASP A 376 39.78 0.60 1.85
N PHE A 377 40.91 0.93 1.23
CA PHE A 377 41.99 -0.03 0.97
C PHE A 377 43.36 0.65 0.95
N SER A 378 44.41 -0.08 1.34
CA SER A 378 45.79 0.44 1.42
C SER A 378 46.67 0.03 0.22
N VAL A 379 46.24 -0.96 -0.54
CA VAL A 379 46.90 -1.45 -1.76
C VAL A 379 46.58 -0.57 -2.98
N SER A 380 47.27 -0.77 -4.10
CA SER A 380 46.89 -0.08 -5.35
C SER A 380 45.50 -0.52 -5.81
N GLU A 381 44.69 0.42 -6.30
CA GLU A 381 43.34 0.13 -6.81
C GLU A 381 43.36 -0.90 -7.96
N THR A 382 44.39 -0.88 -8.81
CA THR A 382 44.56 -1.86 -9.90
C THR A 382 44.63 -3.29 -9.37
N ASN A 383 45.48 -3.55 -8.37
CA ASN A 383 45.59 -4.88 -7.75
C ASN A 383 44.29 -5.28 -7.04
N LEU A 384 43.65 -4.34 -6.33
CA LEU A 384 42.38 -4.62 -5.67
C LEU A 384 41.30 -5.04 -6.68
N ARG A 385 41.24 -4.37 -7.83
CA ARG A 385 40.31 -4.71 -8.91
C ARG A 385 40.57 -6.11 -9.45
N GLU A 386 41.83 -6.47 -9.67
CA GLU A 386 42.22 -7.82 -10.11
C GLU A 386 41.78 -8.88 -9.10
N TRP A 387 42.05 -8.70 -7.81
CA TRP A 387 41.64 -9.63 -6.75
C TRP A 387 40.12 -9.77 -6.66
N LEU A 388 39.39 -8.65 -6.73
CA LEU A 388 37.92 -8.65 -6.74
C LEU A 388 37.28 -9.33 -7.96
N THR A 389 38.00 -9.48 -9.07
CA THR A 389 37.53 -10.27 -10.24
C THR A 389 37.87 -11.75 -10.17
N ASN A 390 38.66 -12.18 -9.17
CA ASN A 390 39.27 -13.50 -9.17
C ASN A 390 38.83 -14.35 -7.95
N PRO A 391 37.57 -14.82 -7.91
CA PRO A 391 37.02 -15.56 -6.77
C PRO A 391 37.64 -16.95 -6.58
N ASP A 392 38.19 -17.54 -7.64
CA ASP A 392 38.81 -18.86 -7.59
C ASP A 392 40.16 -18.85 -6.85
N PHE A 393 40.86 -17.69 -6.87
CA PHE A 393 42.21 -17.58 -6.35
C PHE A 393 42.36 -16.59 -5.19
N THR A 394 41.40 -15.68 -4.96
CA THR A 394 41.44 -14.73 -3.83
C THR A 394 40.15 -14.74 -3.01
N PRO A 395 40.19 -14.43 -1.69
CA PRO A 395 38.99 -14.32 -0.86
C PRO A 395 38.31 -12.95 -0.93
N TYR A 396 38.92 -11.96 -1.61
CA TYR A 396 38.45 -10.58 -1.67
C TYR A 396 36.98 -10.48 -2.11
N PRO A 397 36.49 -11.22 -3.12
CA PRO A 397 35.08 -11.17 -3.49
C PRO A 397 34.16 -11.64 -2.36
N ALA A 398 34.47 -12.77 -1.73
CA ALA A 398 33.65 -13.36 -0.67
C ALA A 398 33.61 -12.48 0.58
N ILE A 399 34.77 -11.96 1.01
CA ILE A 399 34.90 -11.10 2.20
C ILE A 399 34.23 -9.73 1.95
N ALA A 400 34.44 -9.11 0.78
CA ALA A 400 33.79 -7.84 0.44
C ALA A 400 32.27 -7.96 0.44
N GLN A 401 31.73 -9.04 -0.15
CA GLN A 401 30.29 -9.29 -0.16
C GLN A 401 29.73 -9.55 1.24
N ALA A 402 30.43 -10.31 2.07
CA ALA A 402 30.03 -10.58 3.44
C ALA A 402 30.00 -9.30 4.30
N LEU A 403 30.95 -8.38 4.08
CA LEU A 403 30.96 -7.07 4.74
C LEU A 403 29.80 -6.19 4.27
N LEU A 404 29.57 -6.11 2.96
CA LEU A 404 28.48 -5.32 2.41
C LEU A 404 27.09 -5.80 2.90
N ALA A 405 26.94 -7.12 3.10
CA ALA A 405 25.73 -7.71 3.65
C ALA A 405 25.41 -7.27 5.10
N TRP A 406 26.37 -6.67 5.82
CA TRP A 406 26.10 -6.11 7.15
C TRP A 406 25.23 -4.86 7.09
N GLY A 407 25.22 -4.13 5.97
CA GLY A 407 24.34 -2.96 5.78
C GLY A 407 24.55 -1.81 6.78
N ARG A 408 25.71 -1.76 7.45
CA ARG A 408 26.05 -0.74 8.45
C ARG A 408 27.36 -0.04 8.13
N GLY A 409 27.37 1.29 8.22
CA GLY A 409 28.59 2.08 8.05
C GLY A 409 29.49 2.04 9.29
N PHE A 410 30.80 2.17 9.08
CA PHE A 410 31.79 2.35 10.15
C PHE A 410 31.94 3.83 10.53
N LYS A 411 32.17 4.11 11.82
CA LYS A 411 32.45 5.46 12.35
C LYS A 411 33.75 6.04 11.81
N ALA A 412 34.69 5.18 11.42
CA ALA A 412 35.97 5.53 10.81
C ALA A 412 36.36 4.47 9.77
N PRO A 413 37.08 4.82 8.69
CA PRO A 413 37.42 3.89 7.63
C PRO A 413 38.23 2.67 8.09
N VAL A 414 37.97 1.48 7.55
CA VAL A 414 38.75 0.25 7.80
C VAL A 414 39.24 -0.34 6.47
N PHE A 415 40.51 -0.79 6.41
CA PHE A 415 41.10 -1.29 5.17
C PHE A 415 40.66 -2.72 4.84
N LEU A 416 40.10 -2.93 3.65
CA LEU A 416 39.68 -4.25 3.16
C LEU A 416 40.83 -5.25 3.10
N ASP A 417 41.99 -4.85 2.60
CA ASP A 417 43.17 -5.71 2.45
C ASP A 417 43.73 -6.19 3.80
N VAL A 418 43.65 -5.35 4.83
CA VAL A 418 44.03 -5.72 6.21
C VAL A 418 42.99 -6.67 6.82
N ILE A 419 41.70 -6.44 6.59
CA ILE A 419 40.63 -7.36 7.01
C ILE A 419 40.83 -8.74 6.39
N VAL A 420 41.10 -8.80 5.08
CA VAL A 420 41.36 -10.05 4.36
C VAL A 420 42.59 -10.74 4.92
N TRP A 421 43.69 -10.00 5.14
CA TRP A 421 44.91 -10.53 5.73
C TRP A 421 44.67 -11.17 7.11
N ASN A 422 44.01 -10.44 8.02
CA ASN A 422 43.74 -10.93 9.38
C ASN A 422 42.81 -12.15 9.38
N TYR A 423 41.82 -12.17 8.47
CA TYR A 423 40.95 -13.32 8.28
C TYR A 423 41.73 -14.58 7.84
N GLU A 424 42.59 -14.45 6.82
CA GLU A 424 43.37 -15.59 6.29
C GLU A 424 44.47 -16.07 7.25
N HIS A 425 45.02 -15.19 8.07
CA HIS A 425 46.07 -15.51 9.04
C HIS A 425 45.52 -16.07 10.36
N THR A 426 44.20 -16.19 10.50
CA THR A 426 43.59 -16.84 11.66
C THR A 426 43.89 -18.35 11.64
N PRO A 427 44.50 -18.93 12.69
CA PRO A 427 44.86 -20.35 12.71
C PRO A 427 43.68 -21.29 12.46
N GLY A 428 43.82 -22.21 11.51
CA GLY A 428 42.80 -23.22 11.18
C GLY A 428 41.63 -22.68 10.33
N VAL A 429 41.76 -21.49 9.75
CA VAL A 429 40.78 -20.92 8.82
C VAL A 429 41.26 -21.12 7.39
N SER A 430 40.35 -21.60 6.53
CA SER A 430 40.59 -21.67 5.09
C SER A 430 40.13 -20.37 4.42
N SER A 431 40.87 -19.92 3.40
CA SER A 431 40.46 -18.81 2.53
C SER A 431 39.09 -19.10 1.90
N PRO A 432 38.07 -18.25 2.10
CA PRO A 432 36.74 -18.46 1.54
C PRO A 432 36.75 -18.21 0.03
N ARG A 433 35.91 -18.94 -0.71
CA ARG A 433 35.70 -18.74 -2.17
C ARG A 433 34.32 -18.20 -2.47
N SER A 434 33.37 -18.41 -1.56
CA SER A 434 32.03 -17.87 -1.61
C SER A 434 31.64 -17.25 -0.26
N VAL A 435 30.58 -16.43 -0.24
CA VAL A 435 30.05 -15.83 1.00
C VAL A 435 29.65 -16.90 2.02
N ALA A 436 29.16 -18.06 1.55
CA ALA A 436 28.79 -19.18 2.42
C ALA A 436 29.98 -19.79 3.17
N ASP A 437 31.21 -19.61 2.66
CA ASP A 437 32.44 -20.09 3.31
C ASP A 437 32.96 -19.12 4.37
N VAL A 438 32.41 -17.90 4.43
CA VAL A 438 32.86 -16.87 5.37
C VAL A 438 32.30 -17.17 6.76
N LYS A 439 33.20 -17.37 7.72
CA LYS A 439 32.89 -17.59 9.14
C LYS A 439 32.59 -16.25 9.81
N PRO A 440 31.35 -15.99 10.26
CA PRO A 440 30.96 -14.66 10.74
C PRO A 440 31.81 -14.15 11.92
N ASP A 441 32.11 -15.02 12.88
CA ASP A 441 32.87 -14.63 14.09
C ASP A 441 34.33 -14.27 13.76
N ILE A 442 34.93 -14.94 12.77
CA ILE A 442 36.29 -14.65 12.31
C ILE A 442 36.31 -13.34 11.53
N LEU A 443 35.31 -13.09 10.68
CA LEU A 443 35.19 -11.81 9.98
C LEU A 443 35.04 -10.63 10.96
N LYS A 444 34.22 -10.79 11.99
CA LYS A 444 34.08 -9.78 13.05
C LYS A 444 35.40 -9.51 13.78
N ALA A 445 36.15 -10.56 14.11
CA ALA A 445 37.46 -10.43 14.76
C ALA A 445 38.47 -9.72 13.85
N ALA A 446 38.54 -10.09 12.57
CA ALA A 446 39.44 -9.49 11.58
C ALA A 446 39.16 -8.01 11.35
N VAL A 447 37.88 -7.61 11.30
CA VAL A 447 37.46 -6.19 11.21
C VAL A 447 37.85 -5.41 12.46
N LEU A 448 37.64 -5.99 13.64
CA LEU A 448 37.99 -5.38 14.91
C LEU A 448 39.50 -5.14 15.02
N GLU A 449 40.29 -6.15 14.67
CA GLU A 449 41.76 -6.09 14.65
C GLU A 449 42.26 -5.04 13.66
N ALA A 450 41.77 -5.07 12.41
CA ALA A 450 42.17 -4.11 11.38
C ALA A 450 41.89 -2.65 11.78
N SER A 451 40.76 -2.39 12.46
CA SER A 451 40.43 -1.06 12.98
C SER A 451 41.34 -0.66 14.13
N ASN A 452 41.56 -1.55 15.10
CA ASN A 452 42.43 -1.29 16.25
C ASN A 452 43.88 -1.06 15.85
N GLU A 453 44.41 -1.82 14.89
CA GLU A 453 45.75 -1.63 14.34
C GLU A 453 45.90 -0.27 13.65
N ARG A 454 44.92 0.10 12.83
CA ARG A 454 44.95 1.36 12.07
C ARG A 454 44.90 2.60 12.97
N TYR A 455 44.14 2.55 14.05
CA TYR A 455 43.87 3.73 14.89
C TYR A 455 44.49 3.66 16.29
N GLY A 456 45.19 2.59 16.64
CA GLY A 456 45.75 2.39 17.97
C GLY A 456 44.70 2.31 19.08
N THR A 457 43.49 1.84 18.75
CA THR A 457 42.36 1.75 19.69
C THR A 457 42.28 0.39 20.39
N GLN A 458 41.43 0.27 21.40
CA GLN A 458 41.15 -0.98 22.13
C GLN A 458 39.66 -1.30 22.13
N ALA A 459 39.01 -1.17 20.97
CA ALA A 459 37.63 -1.62 20.84
C ALA A 459 37.57 -3.14 21.08
N THR A 460 36.62 -3.59 21.90
CA THR A 460 36.48 -5.01 22.29
C THR A 460 35.35 -5.72 21.54
N ALA A 461 34.59 -5.00 20.71
CA ALA A 461 33.49 -5.54 19.92
C ALA A 461 33.29 -4.71 18.64
N VAL A 462 32.99 -5.37 17.52
CA VAL A 462 32.81 -4.72 16.21
C VAL A 462 31.64 -3.75 16.20
N GLU A 463 30.63 -3.99 17.03
CA GLU A 463 29.45 -3.14 17.17
C GLU A 463 29.80 -1.73 17.67
N GLN A 464 30.92 -1.57 18.38
CA GLN A 464 31.42 -0.27 18.83
C GLN A 464 31.94 0.59 17.67
N LEU A 465 32.24 -0.04 16.53
CA LEU A 465 32.80 0.61 15.34
C LEU A 465 31.73 1.14 14.38
N PHE A 466 30.44 0.78 14.54
CA PHE A 466 29.39 1.18 13.58
C PHE A 466 28.78 2.54 13.89
N THR A 467 28.37 3.27 12.86
CA THR A 467 27.54 4.48 13.01
C THR A 467 26.25 4.17 13.76
N ALA A 468 25.79 5.14 14.55
CA ALA A 468 24.61 5.02 15.41
C ALA A 468 23.34 4.75 14.59
#